data_AF-A0A8S2CN31-F1
#
_entry.id   AF-A0A8S2CN31-F1
#
_cell.length_a   1.000
_cell.length_b   1.000
_cell.length_c   1.000
_cell.angle_alpha   90.00
_cell.angle_beta   90.00
_cell.angle_gamma   90.00
#
_symmetry.space_group_name_H-M   'P 1'
#
loop_
_entity.id
_entity.type
_entity.pdbx_description
1 polymer ?
#
loop_
_entity_poly.entity_id
_entity_poly.type
_entity_poly.pdbx_seq_one_letter_code
_entity_poly.pdbx_strand_id
1 'polypeptide(L)'
;MPVQLSDFQKIGLGLSIFGVGFLFIGMIFLFDKGLLAVGNILFLAGLSMIIGFERTFRFFFQRYKIKGTVLFFGGISFVLFGWPLIGMIIEAYGFFLLFG
;
A
#
# COMPACT_ATOMS: atom_id res chain seq x y z
N MET A 1 2.42 29.51 0.47
CA MET A 1 3.64 28.97 -0.19
C MET A 1 3.20 27.74 -0.97
N PRO A 2 3.44 27.62 -2.29
CA PRO A 2 3.14 26.37 -2.97
C PRO A 2 3.97 25.27 -2.31
N VAL A 3 3.32 24.20 -1.88
CA VAL A 3 3.99 23.00 -1.36
C VAL A 3 4.81 22.44 -2.52
N GLN A 4 6.11 22.75 -2.56
CA GLN A 4 7.02 22.21 -3.55
C GLN A 4 7.26 20.74 -3.19
N LEU A 5 6.53 19.84 -3.84
CA LEU A 5 6.79 18.41 -3.76
C LEU A 5 8.18 18.13 -4.30
N SER A 6 9.00 17.42 -3.51
CA SER A 6 10.28 16.90 -3.99
C SER A 6 10.06 15.98 -5.19
N ASP A 7 11.02 15.90 -6.12
CA ASP A 7 10.94 15.05 -7.30
C ASP A 7 10.66 13.58 -6.95
N PHE A 8 11.21 13.10 -5.81
CA PHE A 8 10.89 11.79 -5.26
C PHE A 8 9.42 11.63 -4.85
N GLN A 9 8.81 12.67 -4.28
CA GLN A 9 7.39 12.64 -3.89
C GLN A 9 6.47 12.67 -5.11
N LYS A 10 6.85 13.35 -6.19
CA LYS A 10 6.12 13.32 -7.47
C LYS A 10 6.17 11.92 -8.09
N ILE A 11 7.34 11.29 -8.11
CA ILE A 11 7.50 9.91 -8.56
C ILE A 11 6.70 8.96 -7.67
N GLY A 12 6.78 9.13 -6.35
CA GLY A 12 6.03 8.33 -5.39
C GLY A 12 4.51 8.46 -5.54
N LEU A 13 4.02 9.66 -5.82
CA LEU A 13 2.61 9.90 -6.15
C LEU A 13 2.21 9.15 -7.42
N GLY A 14 3.04 9.23 -8.47
CA GLY A 14 2.84 8.48 -9.71
C GLY A 14 2.76 6.97 -9.45
N LEU A 15 3.73 6.41 -8.73
CA LEU A 15 3.77 5.00 -8.37
C LEU A 15 2.55 4.56 -7.55
N SER A 16 2.12 5.37 -6.58
CA SER A 16 0.98 5.06 -5.73
C SER A 16 -0.32 4.99 -6.54
N ILE A 17 -0.54 5.97 -7.42
CA ILE A 17 -1.71 6.01 -8.31
C ILE A 17 -1.67 4.81 -9.27
N PHE A 18 -0.51 4.50 -9.82
CA PHE A 18 -0.34 3.33 -10.67
C PHE A 18 -0.63 2.02 -9.93
N GLY A 19 -0.15 1.89 -8.70
CA GLY A 19 -0.43 0.74 -7.83
C GLY A 19 -1.92 0.56 -7.55
N VAL A 20 -2.62 1.63 -7.19
CA VAL A 20 -4.09 1.62 -7.00
C VAL A 20 -4.81 1.23 -8.31
N GLY A 21 -4.33 1.70 -9.46
CA GLY A 21 -4.84 1.28 -10.77
C GLY A 21 -4.71 -0.23 -10.99
N PHE A 22 -3.54 -0.80 -10.71
CA PHE A 22 -3.32 -2.25 -10.79
C PHE A 22 -4.17 -3.05 -9.80
N LEU A 23 -4.35 -2.55 -8.56
CA LEU A 23 -5.26 -3.15 -7.59
C LEU A 23 -6.70 -3.16 -8.12
N PHE A 24 -7.15 -2.04 -8.70
CA PHE A 24 -8.49 -1.92 -9.25
C PHE A 24 -8.71 -2.86 -10.45
N ILE A 25 -7.77 -2.90 -11.39
CA ILE A 25 -7.83 -3.83 -12.53
C ILE A 25 -7.77 -5.28 -12.03
N GLY A 26 -6.93 -5.59 -11.05
CA GLY A 26 -6.86 -6.92 -10.43
C GLY A 26 -8.18 -7.35 -9.81
N MET A 27 -8.94 -6.44 -9.20
CA MET A 27 -10.29 -6.72 -8.71
C MET A 27 -11.28 -6.97 -9.85
N ILE A 28 -11.25 -6.18 -10.93
CA ILE A 28 -12.12 -6.37 -12.10
C ILE A 28 -11.86 -7.72 -12.77
N PHE A 29 -10.60 -8.16 -12.84
CA PHE A 29 -10.19 -9.46 -13.39
C PHE A 29 -10.47 -10.66 -12.46
N LEU A 30 -11.53 -10.58 -11.64
CA LEU A 30 -11.93 -11.61 -10.67
C LEU A 30 -10.82 -11.92 -9.64
N PHE A 31 -10.20 -10.87 -9.10
CA PHE A 31 -9.14 -10.96 -8.11
C PHE A 31 -7.89 -11.70 -8.61
N ASP A 32 -7.38 -11.28 -9.77
CA ASP A 32 -6.12 -11.83 -10.29
C ASP A 32 -4.97 -11.54 -9.31
N LYS A 33 -4.37 -12.63 -8.80
CA LYS A 33 -3.34 -12.56 -7.76
C LYS A 33 -2.09 -11.81 -8.23
N GLY A 34 -1.76 -11.92 -9.52
CA GLY A 34 -0.59 -11.26 -10.09
C GLY A 34 -0.78 -9.75 -10.17
N LEU A 35 -1.92 -9.29 -10.70
CA LEU A 35 -2.22 -7.87 -10.77
C LEU A 35 -2.37 -7.24 -9.38
N LEU A 36 -3.01 -7.95 -8.44
CA LEU A 36 -3.14 -7.47 -7.06
C LEU A 36 -1.78 -7.41 -6.34
N ALA A 37 -0.90 -8.39 -6.57
CA ALA A 37 0.46 -8.39 -6.03
C ALA A 37 1.28 -7.21 -6.56
N VAL A 38 1.27 -7.02 -7.88
CA VAL A 38 1.96 -5.90 -8.55
C VAL A 38 1.41 -4.57 -8.04
N GLY A 39 0.09 -4.42 -7.98
CA GLY A 39 -0.56 -3.22 -7.45
C GLY A 39 -0.13 -2.88 -6.02
N ASN A 40 -0.08 -3.90 -5.16
CA ASN A 40 0.38 -3.74 -3.78
C ASN A 40 1.84 -3.32 -3.66
N ILE A 41 2.73 -3.91 -4.46
CA ILE A 41 4.15 -3.55 -4.48
C ILE A 41 4.34 -2.11 -4.96
N LEU A 42 3.67 -1.72 -6.06
CA LEU A 42 3.74 -0.34 -6.58
C LEU A 42 3.17 0.67 -5.60
N PHE A 43 2.05 0.34 -4.95
CA PHE A 43 1.42 1.19 -3.96
C PHE A 43 2.34 1.44 -2.76
N LEU A 44 2.91 0.38 -2.18
CA LEU A 44 3.85 0.47 -1.07
C LEU A 44 5.12 1.23 -1.44
N ALA A 45 5.70 0.94 -2.60
CA ALA A 45 6.88 1.64 -3.09
C ALA A 45 6.58 3.15 -3.27
N GLY A 46 5.42 3.49 -3.84
CA GLY A 46 4.96 4.87 -3.99
C GLY A 46 4.80 5.59 -2.66
N LEU A 47 4.12 4.95 -1.70
CA LEU A 47 3.96 5.46 -0.33
C LEU A 47 5.31 5.70 0.35
N SER A 48 6.24 4.76 0.21
CA SER A 48 7.58 4.90 0.80
C SER A 48 8.36 6.08 0.23
N MET A 49 8.15 6.43 -1.04
CA MET A 49 8.77 7.60 -1.67
C MET A 49 8.08 8.92 -1.30
N ILE A 50 6.76 8.92 -1.10
CA ILE A 50 6.01 10.11 -0.66
C ILE A 50 6.39 10.50 0.78
N ILE A 51 6.46 9.52 1.68
CA ILE A 51 6.77 9.71 3.10
C ILE A 51 8.29 9.80 3.34
N GLY A 52 9.09 9.12 2.51
CA GLY A 52 10.53 8.94 2.65
C GLY A 52 10.87 7.59 3.32
N PHE A 53 11.85 6.85 2.80
CA PHE A 53 12.16 5.47 3.21
C PHE A 53 12.41 5.33 4.72
N GLU A 54 13.21 6.23 5.29
CA GLU A 54 13.58 6.22 6.71
C GLU A 54 12.40 6.59 7.63
N ARG A 55 11.55 7.52 7.17
CA ARG A 55 10.33 7.92 7.88
C ARG A 55 9.25 6.86 7.78
N THR A 56 9.12 6.19 6.65
CA THR A 56 8.17 5.10 6.41
C THR A 56 8.45 3.94 7.34
N PHE A 57 9.72 3.51 7.46
CA PHE A 57 10.09 2.46 8.40
C PHE A 57 9.77 2.85 9.85
N ARG A 58 10.09 4.08 10.26
CA ARG A 58 9.75 4.58 11.60
C ARG A 58 8.24 4.71 11.82
N PHE A 59 7.48 5.09 10.81
CA PHE A 59 6.03 5.29 10.86
C PHE A 59 5.28 3.95 10.95
N PHE A 60 5.69 2.95 10.16
CA PHE A 60 5.15 1.60 10.21
C PHE A 60 5.56 0.83 11.48
N PHE A 61 6.75 1.07 12.04
CA PHE A 61 7.20 0.38 13.27
C PHE A 61 6.93 1.15 14.57
N GLN A 62 6.12 2.21 14.53
CA GLN A 62 5.76 2.93 15.74
C GLN A 62 4.80 2.08 16.59
N ARG A 63 5.07 1.93 17.89
CA ARG A 63 4.34 1.04 18.81
C ARG A 63 2.81 1.20 18.77
N TYR A 64 2.34 2.44 18.55
CA TYR A 64 0.92 2.77 18.45
C TYR A 64 0.26 2.35 17.11
N LYS A 65 1.06 2.25 16.04
CA LYS A 65 0.62 1.95 14.67
C LYS A 65 0.89 0.49 14.25
N ILE A 66 1.61 -0.30 15.08
CA ILE A 66 1.93 -1.71 14.83
C ILE A 66 0.70 -2.55 14.46
N LYS A 67 -0.45 -2.33 15.11
CA LYS A 67 -1.69 -3.08 14.78
C LYS A 67 -2.09 -2.89 13.32
N GLY A 68 -2.02 -1.64 12.82
CA GLY A 68 -2.30 -1.31 11.43
C GLY A 68 -1.26 -1.90 10.48
N THR A 69 0.03 -1.83 10.83
CA THR A 69 1.13 -2.44 10.06
C THR A 69 0.94 -3.93 9.89
N VAL A 70 0.66 -4.65 10.97
CA VAL A 70 0.46 -6.12 10.94
C VAL A 70 -0.76 -6.48 10.11
N LEU A 71 -1.86 -5.74 10.23
CA LEU A 71 -3.05 -5.96 9.39
C LEU A 71 -2.76 -5.67 7.91
N PHE A 72 -2.05 -4.58 7.61
CA PHE A 72 -1.74 -4.20 6.24
C PHE A 72 -0.83 -5.22 5.55
N PHE A 73 0.32 -5.54 6.15
CA PHE A 73 1.24 -6.57 5.62
C PHE A 73 0.64 -7.99 5.69
N GLY A 74 -0.20 -8.26 6.69
CA GLY A 74 -0.97 -9.50 6.78
C GLY A 74 -1.94 -9.63 5.61
N GLY A 75 -2.69 -8.57 5.30
CA GLY A 75 -3.61 -8.51 4.15
C GLY A 75 -2.90 -8.79 2.83
N ILE A 76 -1.78 -8.10 2.58
CA ILE A 76 -0.92 -8.35 1.41
C ILE A 76 -0.50 -9.83 1.35
N SER A 77 -0.07 -10.40 2.48
CA SER A 77 0.32 -11.81 2.53
C SER A 77 -0.84 -12.73 2.16
N PHE A 78 -2.06 -12.48 2.66
CA PHE A 78 -3.27 -13.24 2.28
C PHE A 78 -3.61 -13.11 0.79
N VAL A 79 -3.41 -11.93 0.20
CA VAL A 79 -3.53 -11.73 -1.25
C VAL A 79 -2.56 -12.64 -2.01
N LEU A 80 -1.30 -12.69 -1.59
CA LEU A 80 -0.26 -13.52 -2.21
C LEU A 80 -0.48 -15.03 -2.03
N PHE A 81 -0.96 -15.47 -0.85
CA PHE A 81 -1.24 -16.89 -0.57
C PHE A 81 -2.50 -17.43 -1.25
N GLY A 82 -3.25 -16.57 -1.94
CA GLY A 82 -4.34 -16.99 -2.81
C GLY A 82 -5.74 -16.84 -2.24
N TRP A 83 -5.89 -16.04 -1.18
CA TRP A 83 -7.18 -15.58 -0.67
C TRP A 83 -7.33 -14.06 -0.88
N PRO A 84 -7.33 -13.59 -2.15
CA PRO A 84 -7.25 -12.17 -2.47
C PRO A 84 -8.44 -11.36 -1.96
N LEU A 85 -9.66 -11.91 -1.96
CA LEU A 85 -10.82 -11.20 -1.43
C LEU A 85 -10.67 -10.86 0.07
N ILE A 86 -10.29 -11.85 0.88
CA ILE A 86 -10.08 -11.67 2.32
C ILE A 86 -8.87 -10.77 2.56
N GLY A 87 -7.79 -11.00 1.81
CA GLY A 87 -6.57 -10.20 1.88
C GLY A 87 -6.83 -8.71 1.64
N MET A 88 -7.58 -8.36 0.59
CA MET A 88 -7.93 -6.97 0.26
C MET A 88 -8.76 -6.29 1.36
N ILE A 89 -9.69 -7.01 2.00
CA ILE A 89 -10.49 -6.47 3.12
C ILE A 89 -9.59 -6.18 4.33
N ILE A 90 -8.73 -7.14 4.68
CA ILE A 90 -7.78 -7.00 5.80
C ILE A 90 -6.79 -5.87 5.52
N GLU A 91 -6.26 -5.80 4.30
CA GLU A 91 -5.33 -4.77 3.84
C GLU A 91 -5.97 -3.38 3.92
N ALA A 92 -7.18 -3.20 3.38
CA ALA A 92 -7.89 -1.92 3.44
C ALA A 92 -8.16 -1.48 4.89
N TYR A 93 -8.51 -2.42 5.77
CA TYR A 93 -8.70 -2.13 7.19
C TYR A 93 -7.38 -1.75 7.88
N GLY A 94 -6.29 -2.47 7.58
CA GLY A 94 -4.95 -2.15 8.07
C GLY A 94 -4.45 -0.79 7.58
N PHE A 95 -4.71 -0.46 6.32
CA PHE A 95 -4.40 0.83 5.72
C PHE A 95 -5.16 1.97 6.42
N PHE A 96 -6.46 1.79 6.65
CA PHE A 96 -7.26 2.78 7.37
C PHE A 96 -6.76 2.97 8.81
N LEU A 97 -6.35 1.90 9.50
CA LEU A 97 -5.78 1.99 10.84
C LEU A 97 -4.38 2.64 10.87
N LEU A 98 -3.65 2.56 9.76
CA LEU A 98 -2.33 3.19 9.61
C LEU A 98 -2.43 4.69 9.32
N PHE A 99 -3.37 5.12 8.49
CA PHE A 99 -3.46 6.52 8.02
C PHE A 99 -4.62 7.32 8.62
N GLY A 100 -5.62 6.65 9.19
CA GLY A 100 -6.59 7.25 10.11
C GLY A 100 -5.98 7.50 11.49
#